data_AF-C3XQR0-F1
#
_entry.id   AF-C3XQR0-F1
#
_cell.length_a   1.000
_cell.length_b   1.000
_cell.length_c   1.000
_cell.angle_alpha   90.00
_cell.angle_beta   90.00
_cell.angle_gamma   90.00
#
_symmetry.space_group_name_H-M   'P 1'
#
loop_
_entity.id
_entity.type
_entity.pdbx_description
1 polymer ?
#
loop_
_entity_poly.entity_id
_entity_poly.type
_entity_poly.pdbx_seq_one_letter_code
_entity_poly.pdbx_strand_id
1 'polypeptide(L)'
;MVVSKVSLVLFLLAVAFDSGSAQCDETLRSTAGVISSPGYPGDYPPRVDYTWCVDVEGATAISVTFLGEFQLEINEDNDGTESCKDSMEIGQGNIPFRDSIGIFCGNSTPPAQSVGTGQMWVNLYSDRNVEMAGFQLVYRSDLDVCYSSPCTNGGTCMSDLTTYTYTCSCPPGWDGASCEVHVVWQSDKCYRFSDDSMSNQEASSICVSINGHLADIQDTAQQQLLAGYMDPAHDASFWVANKISSSSCGLGDGSATSSWMYNNGSINFDICVLLNSAYGYKGTYQRCEEQHNYICESSAGPCQPNVCQHGGYCVSCFGESSIFCICPQGYSGPRCEIVDLCLPSPCPFDWTCSIQAGGIHCAVPAGVKATRSGFCTATSCGAGLFCIEDGPMGYSCIRG
;
A
#
# COMPACT_ATOMS: atom_id res chain seq x y z
N MET A 1 30.55 26.71 40.18
CA MET A 1 30.20 27.89 39.36
C MET A 1 30.62 27.57 37.92
N VAL A 2 29.72 26.94 37.17
CA VAL A 2 29.87 26.67 35.74
C VAL A 2 28.56 27.11 35.11
N VAL A 3 28.61 28.19 34.33
CA VAL A 3 27.46 28.78 33.67
C VAL A 3 27.27 28.04 32.34
N SER A 4 26.18 27.29 32.20
CA SER A 4 25.82 26.65 30.93
C SER A 4 25.12 27.68 30.04
N LYS A 5 25.67 27.91 28.84
CA LYS A 5 25.10 28.78 27.81
C LYS A 5 23.90 28.06 27.17
N VAL A 6 22.70 28.64 27.33
CA VAL A 6 21.53 28.28 26.51
C VAL A 6 21.67 29.00 25.18
N SER A 7 21.84 28.25 24.08
CA SER A 7 21.74 28.81 22.72
C SER A 7 20.26 28.91 22.35
N LEU A 8 19.76 30.14 22.24
CA LEU A 8 18.47 30.43 21.63
C LEU A 8 18.64 30.31 20.11
N VAL A 9 18.08 29.25 19.50
CA VAL A 9 17.98 29.16 18.04
C VAL A 9 16.78 30.02 17.62
N LEU A 10 17.07 31.21 17.12
CA LEU A 10 16.09 32.11 16.53
C LEU A 10 15.72 31.55 15.14
N PHE A 11 14.56 30.91 15.02
CA PHE A 11 13.99 30.59 13.71
C PHE A 11 13.54 31.90 13.06
N LEU A 12 14.37 32.45 12.16
CA LEU A 12 13.95 33.44 11.19
C LEU A 12 13.00 32.75 10.21
N LEU A 13 11.70 32.93 10.38
CA LEU A 13 10.74 32.71 9.30
C LEU A 13 11.06 33.74 8.21
N ALA A 14 11.79 33.30 7.19
CA ALA A 14 11.86 34.02 5.93
C ALA A 14 10.50 33.84 5.24
N VAL A 15 9.61 34.81 5.41
CA VAL A 15 8.46 34.96 4.52
C VAL A 15 9.04 35.48 3.20
N ALA A 16 9.28 34.57 2.26
CA ALA A 16 9.55 34.93 0.88
C ALA A 16 8.24 35.48 0.31
N PHE A 17 8.16 36.79 0.08
CA PHE A 17 7.15 37.37 -0.78
C PHE A 17 7.56 37.08 -2.22
N ASP A 18 6.98 36.05 -2.82
CA ASP A 18 7.05 35.84 -4.26
C ASP A 18 6.04 36.76 -4.92
N SER A 19 6.54 37.80 -5.58
CA SER A 19 5.73 38.73 -6.35
C SER A 19 5.37 38.09 -7.70
N GLY A 20 4.19 37.47 -7.80
CA GLY A 20 3.56 37.15 -9.10
C GLY A 20 3.06 35.72 -9.33
N SER A 21 2.73 34.93 -8.31
CA SER A 21 1.93 33.72 -8.51
C SER A 21 0.46 34.00 -8.22
N ALA A 22 -0.44 33.60 -9.12
CA ALA A 22 -1.88 33.65 -8.89
C ALA A 22 -2.20 32.83 -7.64
N GLN A 23 -2.55 33.51 -6.55
CA GLN A 23 -2.74 32.90 -5.25
C GLN A 23 -4.23 32.75 -5.00
N CYS A 24 -4.62 31.59 -4.48
CA CYS A 24 -5.98 31.35 -4.04
C CYS A 24 -6.35 32.30 -2.89
N ASP A 25 -7.50 32.96 -2.97
CA ASP A 25 -8.05 33.74 -1.86
C ASP A 25 -8.60 32.81 -0.77
N GLU A 26 -9.20 31.68 -1.18
CA GLU A 26 -9.69 30.63 -0.30
C GLU A 26 -9.28 29.24 -0.82
N THR A 27 -8.91 28.33 0.10
CA THR A 27 -8.62 26.93 -0.22
C THR A 27 -9.58 26.00 0.49
N LEU A 28 -10.32 25.22 -0.29
CA LEU A 28 -11.34 24.28 0.15
C LEU A 28 -10.80 22.86 0.07
N ARG A 29 -10.76 22.17 1.22
CA ARG A 29 -10.20 20.80 1.32
C ARG A 29 -11.27 19.72 1.54
N SER A 30 -12.52 20.13 1.71
CA SER A 30 -13.65 19.20 1.88
C SER A 30 -13.95 18.48 0.58
N THR A 31 -14.34 17.21 0.66
CA THR A 31 -14.67 16.33 -0.50
C THR A 31 -15.92 16.75 -1.25
N ALA A 32 -16.74 17.60 -0.65
CA ALA A 32 -17.83 18.29 -1.28
C ALA A 32 -18.02 19.65 -0.59
N GLY A 33 -18.55 20.61 -1.34
CA GLY A 33 -18.82 21.94 -0.81
C GLY A 33 -19.69 22.75 -1.76
N VAL A 34 -20.09 23.92 -1.27
CA VAL A 34 -20.87 24.91 -2.02
C VAL A 34 -19.98 26.13 -2.21
N ILE A 35 -19.85 26.62 -3.44
CA ILE A 35 -19.26 27.92 -3.75
C ILE A 35 -20.39 28.82 -4.23
N SER A 36 -20.48 30.03 -3.67
CA SER A 36 -21.47 31.02 -4.08
C SER A 36 -20.79 32.36 -4.30
N SER A 37 -21.29 33.14 -5.26
CA SER A 37 -20.90 34.53 -5.38
C SER A 37 -21.18 35.27 -4.06
N PRO A 38 -20.33 36.23 -3.65
CA PRO A 38 -20.57 36.98 -2.43
C PRO A 38 -21.94 37.67 -2.50
N GLY A 39 -22.75 37.56 -1.45
CA GLY A 39 -24.09 38.18 -1.42
C GLY A 39 -25.24 37.31 -1.94
N TYR A 40 -24.96 36.15 -2.56
CA TYR A 40 -26.00 35.24 -3.08
C TYR A 40 -27.04 34.85 -2.00
N PRO A 41 -28.35 34.83 -2.31
CA PRO A 41 -28.99 35.00 -3.63
C PRO A 41 -29.25 36.47 -4.03
N GLY A 42 -28.74 37.44 -3.28
CA GLY A 42 -28.75 38.85 -3.68
C GLY A 42 -27.57 39.20 -4.59
N ASP A 43 -27.49 40.47 -4.98
CA ASP A 43 -26.53 40.90 -5.99
C ASP A 43 -25.07 40.82 -5.50
N TYR A 44 -24.16 40.36 -6.37
CA TYR A 44 -22.73 40.32 -6.05
C TYR A 44 -22.11 41.73 -6.00
N PRO A 45 -21.05 41.97 -5.21
CA PRO A 45 -20.40 43.29 -5.18
C PRO A 45 -19.69 43.65 -6.49
N PRO A 46 -19.52 44.95 -6.82
CA PRO A 46 -18.65 45.37 -7.91
C PRO A 46 -17.17 45.21 -7.53
N ARG A 47 -16.31 45.07 -8.54
CA ARG A 47 -14.83 44.96 -8.44
C ARG A 47 -14.36 43.76 -7.64
N VAL A 48 -15.06 42.65 -7.78
CA VAL A 48 -14.64 41.38 -7.19
C VAL A 48 -13.58 40.77 -8.11
N ASP A 49 -12.50 40.29 -7.50
CA ASP A 49 -11.57 39.35 -8.10
C ASP A 49 -11.27 38.37 -6.96
N TYR A 50 -11.95 37.23 -6.97
CA TYR A 50 -11.92 36.28 -5.87
C TYR A 50 -11.81 34.85 -6.39
N THR A 51 -10.80 34.14 -5.89
CA THR A 51 -10.43 32.80 -6.34
C THR A 51 -10.59 31.76 -5.24
N TRP A 52 -11.49 30.81 -5.47
CA TRP A 52 -11.60 29.58 -4.67
C TRP A 52 -10.76 28.48 -5.31
N CYS A 53 -9.87 27.86 -4.55
CA CYS A 53 -9.16 26.65 -4.96
C CYS A 53 -9.69 25.45 -4.18
N VAL A 54 -10.09 24.41 -4.88
CA VAL A 54 -10.45 23.13 -4.30
C VAL A 54 -9.24 22.21 -4.39
N ASP A 55 -8.75 21.73 -3.26
CA ASP A 55 -7.57 20.87 -3.13
C ASP A 55 -7.91 19.70 -2.21
N VAL A 56 -8.42 18.62 -2.82
CA VAL A 56 -8.88 17.41 -2.11
C VAL A 56 -7.87 16.30 -2.31
N GLU A 57 -7.15 15.99 -1.24
CA GLU A 57 -6.17 14.92 -1.24
C GLU A 57 -6.81 13.55 -1.55
N GLY A 58 -6.18 12.78 -2.43
CA GLY A 58 -6.68 11.49 -2.87
C GLY A 58 -7.86 11.54 -3.84
N ALA A 59 -8.33 12.72 -4.27
CA ALA A 59 -9.35 12.80 -5.30
C ALA A 59 -8.76 12.57 -6.71
N THR A 60 -9.49 11.79 -7.51
CA THR A 60 -9.17 11.48 -8.92
C THR A 60 -9.93 12.35 -9.90
N ALA A 61 -11.08 12.86 -9.48
CA ALA A 61 -11.88 13.79 -10.26
C ALA A 61 -12.68 14.71 -9.33
N ILE A 62 -13.06 15.88 -9.84
CA ILE A 62 -14.02 16.77 -9.18
C ILE A 62 -15.10 17.14 -10.18
N SER A 63 -16.36 16.93 -9.81
CA SER A 63 -17.53 17.31 -10.58
C SER A 63 -18.15 18.59 -10.01
N VAL A 64 -18.65 19.45 -10.89
CA VAL A 64 -19.28 20.73 -10.56
C VAL A 64 -20.69 20.75 -11.14
N THR A 65 -21.66 21.09 -10.30
CA THR A 65 -23.06 21.27 -10.69
C THR A 65 -23.56 22.61 -10.19
N PHE A 66 -24.17 23.41 -11.08
CA PHE A 66 -24.75 24.69 -10.73
C PHE A 66 -26.10 24.50 -10.03
N LEU A 67 -26.34 25.29 -9.00
CA LEU A 67 -27.59 25.34 -8.24
C LEU A 67 -28.27 26.69 -8.46
N GLY A 68 -29.60 26.67 -8.51
CA GLY A 68 -30.39 27.90 -8.60
C GLY A 68 -30.17 28.66 -9.92
N GLU A 69 -30.39 29.98 -9.85
CA GLU A 69 -30.18 30.88 -10.99
C GLU A 69 -28.70 31.25 -11.15
N PHE A 70 -28.28 31.44 -12.40
CA PHE A 70 -26.97 31.94 -12.79
C PHE A 70 -27.18 33.25 -13.54
N GLN A 71 -26.65 34.36 -13.03
CA GLN A 71 -26.80 35.69 -13.60
C GLN A 71 -25.52 36.51 -13.40
N LEU A 72 -24.78 36.75 -14.48
CA LEU A 72 -23.61 37.63 -14.53
C LEU A 72 -23.72 38.56 -15.75
N GLU A 73 -23.13 39.75 -15.67
CA GLU A 73 -23.17 40.74 -16.74
C GLU A 73 -22.51 40.24 -18.04
N ILE A 74 -23.24 40.33 -19.16
CA ILE A 74 -22.71 40.15 -20.52
C ILE A 74 -22.37 41.50 -21.15
N ASN A 75 -21.50 41.50 -22.15
CA ASN A 75 -21.26 42.69 -22.96
C ASN A 75 -22.39 42.93 -23.99
N GLU A 76 -23.46 43.62 -23.59
CA GLU A 76 -24.58 43.96 -24.49
C GLU A 76 -24.24 45.09 -25.47
N ASP A 77 -23.32 45.97 -25.11
CA ASP A 77 -22.99 47.18 -25.86
C ASP A 77 -22.17 46.92 -27.13
N ASN A 78 -21.64 45.69 -27.29
CA ASN A 78 -20.79 45.29 -28.43
C ASN A 78 -19.68 46.30 -28.74
N ASP A 79 -19.14 46.93 -27.70
CA ASP A 79 -18.13 48.00 -27.75
C ASP A 79 -16.75 47.56 -28.26
N GLY A 80 -16.62 46.28 -28.66
CA GLY A 80 -15.38 45.66 -29.11
C GLY A 80 -14.51 45.09 -27.98
N THR A 81 -15.00 45.10 -26.72
CA THR A 81 -14.34 44.45 -25.58
C THR A 81 -14.77 42.97 -25.43
N GLU A 82 -14.30 42.32 -24.36
CA GLU A 82 -14.59 40.90 -24.08
C GLU A 82 -16.09 40.60 -24.02
N SER A 83 -16.47 39.35 -24.32
CA SER A 83 -17.88 38.92 -24.39
C SER A 83 -18.57 38.94 -23.03
N CYS A 84 -17.80 38.84 -21.95
CA CYS A 84 -18.24 38.91 -20.57
C CYS A 84 -17.67 40.20 -19.96
N LYS A 85 -18.51 41.01 -19.31
CA LYS A 85 -18.04 42.12 -18.47
C LYS A 85 -17.70 41.61 -17.09
N ASP A 86 -18.59 40.75 -16.57
CA ASP A 86 -18.40 39.97 -15.37
C ASP A 86 -18.35 38.48 -15.72
N SER A 87 -17.45 37.74 -15.10
CA SER A 87 -17.21 36.35 -15.46
C SER A 87 -16.94 35.47 -14.27
N MET A 88 -17.46 34.25 -14.33
CA MET A 88 -16.97 33.14 -13.53
C MET A 88 -16.14 32.23 -14.43
N GLU A 89 -14.90 31.97 -14.03
CA GLU A 89 -13.98 31.06 -14.71
C GLU A 89 -13.73 29.81 -13.87
N ILE A 90 -13.68 28.65 -14.50
CA ILE A 90 -13.32 27.38 -13.88
C ILE A 90 -12.11 26.79 -14.60
N GLY A 91 -11.11 26.34 -13.86
CA GLY A 91 -9.98 25.60 -14.42
C GLY A 91 -9.55 24.42 -13.54
N GLN A 92 -8.68 23.58 -14.11
CA GLN A 92 -8.13 22.41 -13.44
C GLN A 92 -6.71 22.66 -12.93
N GLY A 93 -6.31 21.92 -11.89
CA GLY A 93 -4.99 21.99 -11.29
C GLY A 93 -4.91 22.94 -10.10
N ASN A 94 -3.69 23.08 -9.56
CA ASN A 94 -3.39 23.87 -8.36
C ASN A 94 -2.91 25.30 -8.63
N ILE A 95 -2.85 25.72 -9.91
CA ILE A 95 -2.42 27.06 -10.30
C ILE A 95 -3.61 27.77 -10.94
N PRO A 96 -4.20 28.78 -10.30
CA PRO A 96 -5.27 29.56 -10.90
C PRO A 96 -4.87 30.17 -12.24
N PHE A 97 -5.84 30.32 -13.14
CA PHE A 97 -5.69 30.83 -14.51
C PHE A 97 -4.80 29.97 -15.43
N ARG A 98 -4.37 28.78 -14.99
CA ARG A 98 -3.81 27.73 -15.84
C ARG A 98 -4.89 26.69 -16.14
N ASP A 99 -4.83 26.13 -17.35
CA ASP A 99 -5.68 25.04 -17.77
C ASP A 99 -7.18 25.32 -17.55
N SER A 100 -7.62 26.49 -18.05
CA SER A 100 -9.02 26.92 -18.03
C SER A 100 -9.90 25.96 -18.81
N ILE A 101 -11.03 25.60 -18.19
CA ILE A 101 -12.05 24.72 -18.75
C ILE A 101 -13.13 25.55 -19.42
N GLY A 102 -13.49 26.68 -18.81
CA GLY A 102 -14.49 27.58 -19.35
C GLY A 102 -14.64 28.87 -18.56
N ILE A 103 -15.00 29.92 -19.29
CA ILE A 103 -15.37 31.23 -18.79
C ILE A 103 -16.87 31.40 -19.07
N PHE A 104 -17.64 31.82 -18.08
CA PHE A 104 -19.10 31.86 -18.15
C PHE A 104 -19.64 33.21 -17.65
N CYS A 105 -20.65 33.71 -18.35
CA CYS A 105 -21.40 34.91 -18.01
C CYS A 105 -22.82 34.84 -18.59
N GLY A 106 -23.67 35.82 -18.28
CA GLY A 106 -25.07 35.87 -18.71
C GLY A 106 -26.04 35.15 -17.79
N ASN A 107 -27.21 34.81 -18.35
CA ASN A 107 -28.35 34.29 -17.60
C ASN A 107 -28.62 32.78 -17.85
N SER A 108 -27.79 32.13 -18.67
CA SER A 108 -27.90 30.71 -18.94
C SER A 108 -27.06 29.92 -17.94
N THR A 109 -27.71 29.07 -17.14
CA THR A 109 -27.01 28.16 -16.23
C THR A 109 -26.02 27.28 -17.02
N PRO A 110 -24.72 27.30 -16.66
CA PRO A 110 -23.73 26.48 -17.35
C PRO A 110 -24.01 24.97 -17.19
N PRO A 111 -23.59 24.14 -18.16
CA PRO A 111 -23.66 22.70 -18.01
C PRO A 111 -22.73 22.22 -16.89
N ALA A 112 -23.03 21.05 -16.32
CA ALA A 112 -22.16 20.43 -15.33
C ALA A 112 -20.75 20.22 -15.90
N GLN A 113 -19.74 20.49 -15.08
CA GLN A 113 -18.32 20.37 -15.44
C GLN A 113 -17.67 19.24 -14.65
N SER A 114 -16.57 18.70 -15.15
CA SER A 114 -15.75 17.73 -14.43
C SER A 114 -14.27 17.88 -14.76
N VAL A 115 -13.42 17.83 -13.75
CA VAL A 115 -11.96 17.76 -13.89
C VAL A 115 -11.45 16.36 -13.57
N GLY A 116 -10.40 15.92 -14.26
CA GLY A 116 -9.75 14.63 -14.03
C GLY A 116 -8.62 14.68 -13.00
N THR A 117 -8.75 15.54 -12.00
CA THR A 117 -7.76 15.75 -10.94
C THR A 117 -8.48 16.03 -9.61
N GLY A 118 -7.76 15.90 -8.49
CA GLY A 118 -8.23 16.33 -7.17
C GLY A 118 -8.08 17.83 -6.90
N GLN A 119 -7.77 18.62 -7.93
CA GLN A 119 -7.44 20.04 -7.81
C GLN A 119 -8.15 20.84 -8.90
N MET A 120 -8.91 21.86 -8.49
CA MET A 120 -9.55 22.81 -9.41
C MET A 120 -9.58 24.20 -8.79
N TRP A 121 -9.89 25.20 -9.60
CA TRP A 121 -10.09 26.56 -9.13
C TRP A 121 -11.29 27.19 -9.81
N VAL A 122 -11.94 28.11 -9.11
CA VAL A 122 -13.04 28.94 -9.58
C VAL A 122 -12.67 30.38 -9.27
N ASN A 123 -12.71 31.26 -10.27
CA ASN A 123 -12.54 32.70 -10.08
C ASN A 123 -13.83 33.42 -10.44
N LEU A 124 -14.22 34.40 -9.63
CA LEU A 124 -15.22 35.40 -9.99
C LEU A 124 -14.51 36.75 -10.20
N TYR A 125 -14.67 37.30 -11.40
CA TYR A 125 -14.27 38.65 -11.75
C TYR A 125 -15.51 39.51 -12.03
N SER A 126 -15.62 40.67 -11.39
CA SER A 126 -16.62 41.70 -11.70
C SER A 126 -16.01 43.08 -11.91
N ASP A 127 -16.61 43.87 -12.79
CA ASP A 127 -16.19 45.22 -13.11
C ASP A 127 -16.81 46.25 -12.13
N ARG A 128 -16.91 47.53 -12.50
CA ARG A 128 -17.41 48.59 -11.62
C ARG A 128 -18.92 48.79 -11.69
N ASN A 129 -19.62 48.12 -12.59
CA ASN A 129 -20.99 48.39 -12.98
C ASN A 129 -21.80 47.08 -13.01
N VAL A 130 -23.13 47.23 -12.99
CA VAL A 130 -24.14 46.18 -13.21
C VAL A 130 -23.89 44.88 -12.44
N GLU A 131 -24.31 44.90 -11.20
CA GLU A 131 -24.37 43.72 -10.35
C GLU A 131 -25.67 42.93 -10.59
N MET A 132 -25.60 41.59 -10.50
CA MET A 132 -26.75 40.69 -10.61
C MET A 132 -26.71 39.63 -9.49
N ALA A 133 -27.69 38.73 -9.44
CA ALA A 133 -27.80 37.71 -8.39
C ALA A 133 -26.58 36.75 -8.31
N GLY A 134 -25.77 36.63 -9.37
CA GLY A 134 -24.55 35.84 -9.37
C GLY A 134 -24.80 34.35 -9.57
N PHE A 135 -24.10 33.51 -8.82
CA PHE A 135 -24.16 32.06 -9.00
C PHE A 135 -24.00 31.30 -7.68
N GLN A 136 -24.48 30.06 -7.69
CA GLN A 136 -24.16 29.06 -6.69
C GLN A 136 -23.84 27.75 -7.40
N LEU A 137 -22.80 27.05 -6.94
CA LEU A 137 -22.42 25.74 -7.44
C LEU A 137 -22.07 24.81 -6.29
N VAL A 138 -22.24 23.51 -6.53
CA VAL A 138 -21.76 22.44 -5.67
C VAL A 138 -20.66 21.70 -6.40
N TYR A 139 -19.56 21.46 -5.71
CA TYR A 139 -18.53 20.55 -6.17
C TYR A 139 -18.56 19.24 -5.36
N ARG A 140 -18.22 18.12 -6.00
CA ARG A 140 -18.05 16.80 -5.38
C ARG A 140 -16.84 16.08 -5.96
N SER A 141 -16.01 15.53 -5.09
CA SER A 141 -14.79 14.82 -5.45
C SER A 141 -14.99 13.30 -5.46
N ASP A 142 -14.43 12.64 -6.47
CA ASP A 142 -14.32 11.19 -6.53
C ASP A 142 -13.01 10.77 -5.87
N LEU A 143 -13.09 10.10 -4.71
CA LEU A 143 -11.93 9.69 -3.94
C LEU A 143 -11.36 8.36 -4.42
N ASP A 144 -10.05 8.32 -4.62
CA ASP A 144 -9.29 7.09 -4.62
C ASP A 144 -8.73 6.82 -3.22
N VAL A 145 -9.42 5.94 -2.51
CA VAL A 145 -9.00 5.44 -1.19
C VAL A 145 -7.68 4.67 -1.22
N CYS A 146 -7.19 4.27 -2.41
CA CYS A 146 -5.89 3.65 -2.57
C CYS A 146 -4.74 4.67 -2.73
N TYR A 147 -5.03 5.98 -2.82
CA TYR A 147 -4.02 7.03 -3.02
C TYR A 147 -2.90 6.99 -1.98
N SER A 148 -3.24 6.74 -0.72
CA SER A 148 -2.26 6.65 0.39
C SER A 148 -1.44 5.35 0.39
N SER A 149 -1.66 4.46 -0.58
CA SER A 149 -1.07 3.12 -0.63
C SER A 149 -1.25 2.36 0.69
N PRO A 150 -2.51 2.13 1.13
CA PRO A 150 -2.79 1.58 2.46
C PRO A 150 -2.35 0.12 2.63
N CYS A 151 -2.19 -0.63 1.52
CA CYS A 151 -1.71 -2.00 1.56
C CYS A 151 -0.18 -2.05 1.66
N THR A 152 0.32 -2.61 2.75
CA THR A 152 1.74 -2.77 3.05
C THR A 152 2.32 -4.03 2.42
N ASN A 153 3.64 -4.23 2.54
CA ASN A 153 4.35 -5.45 2.15
C ASN A 153 4.09 -5.98 0.72
N GLY A 154 3.82 -5.07 -0.22
CA GLY A 154 3.53 -5.42 -1.61
C GLY A 154 2.09 -5.86 -1.87
N GLY A 155 1.18 -5.60 -0.93
CA GLY A 155 -0.26 -5.76 -1.12
C GLY A 155 -0.80 -4.91 -2.26
N THR A 156 -1.78 -5.44 -2.99
CA THR A 156 -2.48 -4.70 -4.05
C THR A 156 -3.78 -4.11 -3.52
N CYS A 157 -3.91 -2.78 -3.60
CA CYS A 157 -5.11 -2.07 -3.16
C CYS A 157 -6.21 -2.10 -4.24
N MET A 158 -7.43 -2.41 -3.82
CA MET A 158 -8.62 -2.35 -4.66
C MET A 158 -9.63 -1.40 -4.00
N SER A 159 -9.98 -0.32 -4.69
CA SER A 159 -10.97 0.65 -4.22
C SER A 159 -12.39 0.23 -4.59
N ASP A 160 -13.31 0.38 -3.64
CA ASP A 160 -14.76 0.34 -3.86
C ASP A 160 -15.30 1.77 -3.82
N LEU A 161 -15.56 2.32 -5.00
CA LEU A 161 -16.06 3.68 -5.18
C LEU A 161 -17.52 3.85 -4.74
N THR A 162 -18.25 2.75 -4.48
CA THR A 162 -19.66 2.82 -4.06
C THR A 162 -19.79 3.03 -2.55
N THR A 163 -18.93 2.36 -1.78
CA THR A 163 -18.89 2.45 -0.31
C THR A 163 -17.78 3.38 0.18
N TYR A 164 -16.92 3.87 -0.72
CA TYR A 164 -15.70 4.62 -0.41
C TYR A 164 -14.80 3.85 0.58
N THR A 165 -14.64 2.55 0.36
CA THR A 165 -13.76 1.66 1.15
C THR A 165 -12.72 0.99 0.27
N TYR A 166 -11.65 0.45 0.84
CA TYR A 166 -10.67 -0.35 0.09
C TYR A 166 -10.61 -1.78 0.61
N THR A 167 -10.07 -2.68 -0.20
CA THR A 167 -9.69 -4.04 0.20
C THR A 167 -8.29 -4.33 -0.32
N CYS A 168 -7.44 -4.91 0.52
CA CYS A 168 -6.10 -5.34 0.12
C CYS A 168 -6.10 -6.80 -0.31
N SER A 169 -5.52 -7.07 -1.48
CA SER A 169 -5.13 -8.42 -1.88
C SER A 169 -3.68 -8.65 -1.44
N CYS A 170 -3.49 -9.45 -0.40
CA CYS A 170 -2.17 -9.69 0.16
C CYS A 170 -1.36 -10.74 -0.62
N PRO A 171 -0.04 -10.53 -0.77
CA PRO A 171 0.84 -11.55 -1.32
C PRO A 171 0.98 -12.72 -0.32
N PRO A 172 1.35 -13.92 -0.79
CA PRO A 172 1.64 -15.05 0.10
C PRO A 172 2.66 -14.70 1.18
N GLY A 173 2.41 -15.21 2.38
CA GLY A 173 3.18 -14.86 3.57
C GLY A 173 2.69 -13.60 4.29
N TRP A 174 1.70 -12.89 3.74
CA TRP A 174 1.08 -11.73 4.38
C TRP A 174 -0.44 -11.88 4.45
N ASP A 175 -1.01 -11.30 5.48
CA ASP A 175 -2.43 -11.34 5.82
C ASP A 175 -2.80 -10.02 6.55
N GLY A 176 -4.06 -9.87 6.95
CA GLY A 176 -4.55 -8.66 7.60
C GLY A 176 -5.26 -7.72 6.63
N ALA A 177 -5.84 -6.65 7.17
CA ALA A 177 -6.65 -5.72 6.38
C ALA A 177 -5.80 -4.89 5.40
N SER A 178 -4.54 -4.66 5.79
CA SER A 178 -3.55 -3.88 5.08
C SER A 178 -2.28 -4.69 4.77
N CYS A 179 -2.34 -6.03 4.83
CA CYS A 179 -1.19 -6.93 4.60
C CYS A 179 -0.02 -6.75 5.58
N GLU A 180 -0.34 -6.29 6.78
CA GLU A 180 0.59 -6.00 7.86
C GLU A 180 0.96 -7.26 8.66
N VAL A 181 0.09 -8.27 8.66
CA VAL A 181 0.28 -9.50 9.43
C VAL A 181 1.16 -10.48 8.67
N HIS A 182 2.33 -10.80 9.23
CA HIS A 182 3.22 -11.80 8.66
C HIS A 182 2.76 -13.22 9.02
N VAL A 183 2.72 -14.10 8.01
CA VAL A 183 2.37 -15.51 8.15
C VAL A 183 3.49 -16.37 7.62
N VAL A 184 3.97 -17.28 8.45
CA VAL A 184 5.07 -18.19 8.13
C VAL A 184 4.55 -19.61 8.11
N TRP A 185 4.86 -20.33 7.05
CA TRP A 185 4.63 -21.77 6.96
C TRP A 185 5.94 -22.54 7.06
N GLN A 186 6.01 -23.49 7.99
CA GLN A 186 7.16 -24.36 8.22
C GLN A 186 6.69 -25.79 8.43
N SER A 187 6.92 -26.64 7.42
CA SER A 187 6.54 -28.06 7.42
C SER A 187 5.03 -28.29 7.59
N ASP A 188 4.57 -28.64 8.77
CA ASP A 188 3.19 -29.00 9.12
C ASP A 188 2.51 -27.94 10.00
N LYS A 189 3.21 -26.85 10.31
CA LYS A 189 2.72 -25.75 11.15
C LYS A 189 2.77 -24.42 10.41
N CYS A 190 1.81 -23.57 10.77
CA CYS A 190 1.75 -22.19 10.35
C CYS A 190 1.78 -21.28 11.57
N TYR A 191 2.48 -20.15 11.47
CA TYR A 191 2.60 -19.15 12.50
C TYR A 191 2.17 -17.79 11.96
N ARG A 192 1.35 -17.06 12.72
CA ARG A 192 0.83 -15.73 12.36
C ARG A 192 1.23 -14.76 13.46
N PHE A 193 1.94 -13.69 13.08
CA PHE A 193 2.51 -12.70 13.99
C PHE A 193 1.61 -11.47 13.99
N SER A 194 1.04 -11.11 15.15
CA SER A 194 0.19 -9.91 15.23
C SER A 194 1.01 -8.64 15.17
N ASP A 195 0.46 -7.59 14.56
CA ASP A 195 0.96 -6.21 14.70
C ASP A 195 0.30 -5.47 15.86
N ASP A 196 -0.93 -5.85 16.22
CA ASP A 196 -1.63 -5.30 17.39
C ASP A 196 -1.17 -5.96 18.69
N SER A 197 -1.25 -5.19 19.77
CA SER A 197 -0.98 -5.64 21.13
C SER A 197 -2.25 -5.73 21.96
N MET A 198 -2.37 -6.79 22.77
CA MET A 198 -3.53 -7.04 23.61
C MET A 198 -3.18 -7.94 24.79
N SER A 199 -4.13 -8.18 25.70
CA SER A 199 -3.92 -9.11 26.82
C SER A 199 -3.79 -10.55 26.31
N ASN A 200 -3.17 -11.43 27.11
CA ASN A 200 -2.97 -12.82 26.72
C ASN A 200 -4.30 -13.56 26.46
N GLN A 201 -5.33 -13.26 27.23
CA GLN A 201 -6.65 -13.88 27.07
C GLN A 201 -7.36 -13.43 25.78
N GLU A 202 -7.24 -12.16 25.43
CA GLU A 202 -7.75 -11.62 24.16
C GLU A 202 -7.00 -12.25 22.98
N ALA A 203 -5.66 -12.28 23.05
CA ALA A 203 -4.81 -12.91 22.05
C ALA A 203 -5.17 -14.38 21.81
N SER A 204 -5.37 -15.15 22.90
CA SER A 204 -5.83 -16.54 22.83
C SER A 204 -7.18 -16.66 22.13
N SER A 205 -8.12 -15.77 22.45
CA SER A 205 -9.45 -15.77 21.84
C SER A 205 -9.40 -15.44 20.34
N ILE A 206 -8.52 -14.52 19.92
CA ILE A 206 -8.29 -14.21 18.50
C ILE A 206 -7.68 -15.40 17.77
N CYS A 207 -6.66 -16.06 18.34
CA CYS A 207 -6.08 -17.24 17.69
C CYS A 207 -7.11 -18.36 17.48
N VAL A 208 -8.00 -18.57 18.45
CA VAL A 208 -9.11 -19.54 18.32
C VAL A 208 -10.11 -19.14 17.24
N SER A 209 -10.43 -17.84 17.11
CA SER A 209 -11.39 -17.37 16.10
C SER A 209 -10.91 -17.57 14.66
N ILE A 210 -9.60 -17.62 14.43
CA ILE A 210 -8.96 -17.91 13.14
C ILE A 210 -8.57 -19.39 12.97
N ASN A 211 -9.22 -20.30 13.71
CA ASN A 211 -8.95 -21.75 13.65
C ASN A 211 -7.50 -22.12 14.00
N GLY A 212 -6.95 -21.46 15.02
CA GLY A 212 -5.65 -21.76 15.61
C GLY A 212 -5.67 -21.67 17.13
N HIS A 213 -4.50 -21.51 17.73
CA HIS A 213 -4.30 -21.25 19.15
C HIS A 213 -3.02 -20.42 19.33
N LEU A 214 -2.74 -19.90 20.51
CA LEU A 214 -1.41 -19.31 20.77
C LEU A 214 -0.31 -20.33 20.47
N ALA A 215 0.81 -19.88 19.91
CA ALA A 215 1.89 -20.76 19.48
C ALA A 215 2.46 -21.55 20.67
N ASP A 216 2.57 -22.87 20.52
CA ASP A 216 3.07 -23.77 21.55
C ASP A 216 4.51 -24.18 21.21
N ILE A 217 5.46 -23.53 21.88
CA ILE A 217 6.89 -23.66 21.60
C ILE A 217 7.45 -24.84 22.39
N GLN A 218 7.78 -25.92 21.69
CA GLN A 218 8.23 -27.19 22.29
C GLN A 218 9.74 -27.23 22.55
N ASP A 219 10.53 -26.56 21.73
CA ASP A 219 11.98 -26.66 21.81
C ASP A 219 12.72 -25.39 21.37
N THR A 220 14.03 -25.39 21.59
CA THR A 220 14.91 -24.27 21.27
C THR A 220 15.02 -24.04 19.76
N ALA A 221 14.88 -25.07 18.93
CA ALA A 221 14.96 -24.90 17.48
C ALA A 221 13.73 -24.16 16.95
N GLN A 222 12.54 -24.50 17.43
CA GLN A 222 11.30 -23.78 17.14
C GLN A 222 11.36 -22.34 17.65
N GLN A 223 11.87 -22.11 18.86
CA GLN A 223 12.08 -20.76 19.39
C GLN A 223 13.03 -19.93 18.51
N GLN A 224 14.16 -20.49 18.10
CA GLN A 224 15.13 -19.80 17.23
C GLN A 224 14.58 -19.53 15.84
N LEU A 225 13.80 -20.46 15.29
CA LEU A 225 13.11 -20.29 14.02
C LEU A 225 12.15 -19.10 14.07
N LEU A 226 11.28 -19.04 15.08
CA LEU A 226 10.32 -17.93 15.24
C LEU A 226 11.04 -16.60 15.49
N ALA A 227 12.06 -16.60 16.33
CA ALA A 227 12.89 -15.42 16.59
C ALA A 227 13.63 -14.94 15.32
N GLY A 228 13.91 -15.81 14.36
CA GLY A 228 14.53 -15.45 13.09
C GLY A 228 13.62 -14.61 12.18
N TYR A 229 12.32 -14.57 12.45
CA TYR A 229 11.36 -13.71 11.76
C TYR A 229 11.10 -12.38 12.47
N MET A 230 11.73 -12.17 13.63
CA MET A 230 11.55 -10.97 14.45
C MET A 230 12.85 -10.18 14.54
N ASP A 231 12.77 -8.86 14.58
CA ASP A 231 13.89 -7.95 14.80
C ASP A 231 13.86 -7.37 16.23
N PRO A 232 14.83 -7.72 17.11
CA PRO A 232 14.88 -7.20 18.48
C PRO A 232 14.94 -5.67 18.60
N ALA A 233 15.33 -4.95 17.53
CA ALA A 233 15.43 -3.50 17.52
C ALA A 233 14.10 -2.80 17.16
N HIS A 234 13.16 -3.51 16.52
CA HIS A 234 11.96 -2.91 15.93
C HIS A 234 10.67 -3.60 16.34
N ASP A 235 10.73 -4.90 16.65
CA ASP A 235 9.54 -5.71 16.91
C ASP A 235 9.24 -5.82 18.41
N ALA A 236 7.94 -5.91 18.70
CA ALA A 236 7.42 -6.04 20.04
C ALA A 236 7.73 -7.43 20.66
N SER A 237 7.40 -7.58 21.94
CA SER A 237 7.38 -8.89 22.58
C SER A 237 6.08 -9.63 22.24
N PHE A 238 6.11 -10.97 22.17
CA PHE A 238 4.99 -11.77 21.66
C PHE A 238 4.50 -12.82 22.65
N TRP A 239 3.21 -12.79 23.00
CA TRP A 239 2.53 -13.85 23.73
C TRP A 239 2.58 -15.17 22.98
N VAL A 240 2.84 -16.22 23.76
CA VAL A 240 2.83 -17.63 23.32
C VAL A 240 2.03 -18.46 24.32
N ALA A 241 1.69 -19.70 23.96
CA ALA A 241 0.97 -20.58 24.86
C ALA A 241 1.83 -20.92 26.09
N ASN A 242 1.15 -21.10 27.23
CA ASN A 242 1.75 -21.53 28.49
C ASN A 242 0.96 -22.73 29.05
N LYS A 243 1.61 -23.62 29.79
CA LYS A 243 0.92 -24.60 30.65
C LYS A 243 1.48 -24.58 32.06
N ILE A 244 0.75 -23.91 32.95
CA ILE A 244 1.08 -23.92 34.38
C ILE A 244 0.52 -25.22 34.96
N SER A 245 1.38 -26.16 35.34
CA SER A 245 1.01 -27.24 36.26
C SER A 245 1.39 -26.84 37.69
N SER A 246 0.49 -27.07 38.64
CA SER A 246 0.38 -26.44 39.97
C SER A 246 1.51 -26.67 40.98
N SER A 247 2.71 -27.04 40.55
CA SER A 247 3.92 -27.07 41.40
C SER A 247 5.24 -27.20 40.61
N SER A 248 5.21 -27.22 39.28
CA SER A 248 6.40 -27.15 38.41
C SER A 248 5.98 -26.73 36.99
N CYS A 249 6.62 -25.70 36.44
CA CYS A 249 6.33 -25.18 35.10
C CYS A 249 6.68 -26.20 34.00
N GLY A 250 5.82 -26.34 33.00
CA GLY A 250 6.06 -27.16 31.82
C GLY A 250 5.43 -26.57 30.55
N LEU A 251 5.76 -27.12 29.38
CA LEU A 251 5.26 -26.70 28.06
C LEU A 251 3.79 -27.10 27.85
N GLY A 252 3.13 -26.61 26.79
CA GLY A 252 1.75 -26.93 26.42
C GLY A 252 1.41 -28.43 26.35
N ASP A 253 2.42 -29.27 26.13
CA ASP A 253 2.34 -30.74 26.12
C ASP A 253 2.52 -31.40 27.51
N GLY A 254 3.05 -30.68 28.51
CA GLY A 254 3.37 -31.19 29.85
C GLY A 254 4.84 -31.55 30.10
N SER A 255 5.77 -31.21 29.20
CA SER A 255 7.22 -31.42 29.38
C SER A 255 7.89 -30.33 30.23
N ALA A 256 9.07 -30.60 30.84
CA ALA A 256 9.74 -29.70 31.80
C ALA A 256 10.31 -28.41 31.16
N THR A 257 10.54 -27.37 31.98
CA THR A 257 11.18 -26.10 31.57
C THR A 257 12.43 -26.33 30.72
N SER A 258 12.37 -25.89 29.48
CA SER A 258 13.44 -25.98 28.48
C SER A 258 14.50 -24.89 28.70
N SER A 259 15.68 -25.07 28.08
CA SER A 259 16.83 -24.14 28.18
C SER A 259 16.60 -22.76 27.56
N TRP A 260 15.45 -22.53 26.91
CA TRP A 260 15.09 -21.26 26.27
C TRP A 260 14.30 -20.30 27.19
N MET A 261 13.86 -20.74 28.38
CA MET A 261 13.19 -19.88 29.38
C MET A 261 14.18 -19.27 30.38
N TYR A 262 13.99 -18.00 30.76
CA TYR A 262 14.79 -17.38 31.83
C TYR A 262 14.31 -17.83 33.21
N ASN A 263 15.19 -18.50 33.96
CA ASN A 263 14.85 -19.11 35.23
C ASN A 263 14.85 -18.05 36.34
N ASN A 264 13.68 -17.51 36.69
CA ASN A 264 13.54 -16.66 37.87
C ASN A 264 12.35 -17.13 38.72
N GLY A 265 12.60 -17.28 40.01
CA GLY A 265 11.80 -18.07 40.93
C GLY A 265 10.38 -17.55 41.19
N SER A 266 9.51 -18.52 41.47
CA SER A 266 8.21 -18.51 42.16
C SER A 266 7.60 -17.14 42.49
N ILE A 267 6.47 -16.82 41.85
CA ILE A 267 5.60 -15.69 42.22
C ILE A 267 4.12 -16.03 42.05
N ASN A 268 3.31 -15.40 42.91
CA ASN A 268 1.90 -15.67 43.22
C ASN A 268 0.96 -14.74 42.42
N PHE A 269 1.09 -14.71 41.09
CA PHE A 269 0.28 -13.89 40.16
C PHE A 269 -0.09 -14.72 38.92
N ASP A 270 -1.15 -14.32 38.21
CA ASP A 270 -1.45 -14.82 36.86
C ASP A 270 -0.37 -14.35 35.89
N ILE A 271 0.62 -15.22 35.68
CA ILE A 271 1.75 -14.99 34.80
C ILE A 271 1.58 -15.76 33.50
N CYS A 272 1.84 -15.06 32.40
CA CYS A 272 1.82 -15.57 31.04
C CYS A 272 3.23 -15.56 30.46
N VAL A 273 3.45 -16.33 29.40
CA VAL A 273 4.76 -16.46 28.75
C VAL A 273 4.74 -15.69 27.44
N LEU A 274 5.81 -14.92 27.22
CA LEU A 274 6.07 -14.25 25.95
C LEU A 274 7.51 -14.51 25.48
N LEU A 275 7.73 -14.35 24.19
CA LEU A 275 9.05 -14.18 23.60
C LEU A 275 9.45 -12.70 23.70
N ASN A 276 10.51 -12.42 24.45
CA ASN A 276 10.85 -11.05 24.83
C ASN A 276 11.92 -10.44 23.92
N SER A 277 11.58 -9.35 23.23
CA SER A 277 12.52 -8.67 22.32
C SER A 277 13.79 -8.18 23.01
N ALA A 278 13.71 -7.70 24.25
CA ALA A 278 14.87 -7.24 25.03
C ALA A 278 15.85 -8.36 25.40
N TYR A 279 15.43 -9.63 25.32
CA TYR A 279 16.25 -10.80 25.64
C TYR A 279 16.49 -11.70 24.43
N GLY A 280 16.43 -11.15 23.20
CA GLY A 280 16.63 -11.92 21.98
C GLY A 280 15.56 -13.00 21.78
N TYR A 281 14.31 -12.65 22.09
CA TYR A 281 13.13 -13.49 21.99
C TYR A 281 13.17 -14.76 22.81
N LYS A 282 13.91 -14.77 23.93
CA LYS A 282 13.82 -15.84 24.92
C LYS A 282 12.51 -15.75 25.70
N GLY A 283 12.08 -16.90 26.22
CA GLY A 283 10.87 -17.01 27.03
C GLY A 283 11.02 -16.27 28.35
N THR A 284 10.15 -15.30 28.62
CA THR A 284 10.06 -14.62 29.91
C THR A 284 8.63 -14.60 30.42
N TYR A 285 8.48 -14.48 31.73
CA TYR A 285 7.19 -14.32 32.38
C TYR A 285 6.77 -12.86 32.39
N GLN A 286 5.49 -12.63 32.14
CA GLN A 286 4.88 -11.31 32.29
C GLN A 286 3.44 -11.42 32.79
N ARG A 287 2.90 -10.35 33.37
CA ARG A 287 1.48 -10.31 33.79
C ARG A 287 0.56 -10.48 32.59
N CYS A 288 -0.41 -11.38 32.67
CA CYS A 288 -1.31 -11.72 31.56
C CYS A 288 -2.17 -10.54 31.05
N GLU A 289 -2.40 -9.53 31.90
CA GLU A 289 -3.18 -8.32 31.58
C GLU A 289 -2.38 -7.28 30.77
N GLU A 290 -1.07 -7.44 30.63
CA GLU A 290 -0.28 -6.51 29.81
C GLU A 290 -0.58 -6.67 28.33
N GLN A 291 -0.42 -5.58 27.58
CA GLN A 291 -0.62 -5.57 26.15
C GLN A 291 0.69 -5.88 25.45
N HIS A 292 0.73 -7.02 24.78
CA HIS A 292 1.84 -7.44 23.93
C HIS A 292 1.29 -8.01 22.64
N ASN A 293 2.13 -8.05 21.61
CA ASN A 293 1.81 -8.76 20.37
C ASN A 293 1.69 -10.26 20.68
N TYR A 294 1.29 -11.08 19.72
CA TYR A 294 1.06 -12.50 19.94
C TYR A 294 1.30 -13.31 18.68
N ILE A 295 1.63 -14.58 18.86
CA ILE A 295 1.80 -15.52 17.75
C ILE A 295 0.69 -16.55 17.83
N CYS A 296 -0.09 -16.66 16.76
CA CYS A 296 -1.02 -17.76 16.58
C CYS A 296 -0.34 -18.89 15.81
N GLU A 297 -0.71 -20.13 16.13
CA GLU A 297 -0.29 -21.34 15.45
C GLU A 297 -1.52 -22.10 14.95
N SER A 298 -1.41 -22.68 13.74
CA SER A 298 -2.37 -23.64 13.20
C SER A 298 -1.67 -24.76 12.45
N SER A 299 -2.38 -25.87 12.23
CA SER A 299 -1.90 -26.93 11.34
C SER A 299 -1.96 -26.50 9.88
N ALA A 300 -0.92 -26.81 9.12
CA ALA A 300 -0.90 -26.64 7.68
C ALA A 300 -1.71 -27.74 6.99
N GLY A 301 -2.60 -27.37 6.07
CA GLY A 301 -3.45 -28.31 5.32
C GLY A 301 -3.40 -28.06 3.82
N PRO A 302 -3.90 -28.98 2.97
CA PRO A 302 -4.07 -28.71 1.54
C PRO A 302 -5.24 -27.74 1.32
N CYS A 303 -5.10 -26.78 0.40
CA CYS A 303 -6.19 -25.87 0.04
C CYS A 303 -7.14 -26.47 -1.02
N GLN A 304 -8.41 -26.04 -1.05
CA GLN A 304 -9.41 -26.47 -2.05
C GLN A 304 -10.27 -25.29 -2.54
N PRO A 305 -10.21 -24.88 -3.82
CA PRO A 305 -9.44 -25.49 -4.91
C PRO A 305 -7.95 -25.13 -4.87
N ASN A 306 -7.10 -25.98 -5.47
CA ASN A 306 -5.68 -25.67 -5.62
C ASN A 306 -5.48 -24.45 -6.54
N VAL A 307 -5.03 -23.34 -5.97
CA VAL A 307 -4.76 -22.08 -6.68
C VAL A 307 -3.36 -21.98 -7.29
N CYS A 308 -2.47 -22.92 -6.96
CA CYS A 308 -1.10 -22.95 -7.47
C CYS A 308 -1.08 -23.44 -8.92
N GLN A 309 -0.35 -22.72 -9.76
CA GLN A 309 -0.24 -23.03 -11.18
C GLN A 309 0.76 -24.16 -11.43
N HIS A 310 0.74 -24.69 -12.66
CA HIS A 310 1.69 -25.68 -13.16
C HIS A 310 1.86 -26.94 -12.30
N GLY A 311 0.82 -27.33 -11.58
CA GLY A 311 0.85 -28.51 -10.70
C GLY A 311 1.57 -28.28 -9.37
N GLY A 312 1.75 -27.02 -8.95
CA GLY A 312 2.24 -26.69 -7.61
C GLY A 312 1.36 -27.25 -6.50
N TYR A 313 1.99 -27.58 -5.38
CA TYR A 313 1.28 -28.08 -4.20
C TYR A 313 0.84 -26.91 -3.33
N CYS A 314 -0.45 -26.84 -3.04
CA CYS A 314 -1.03 -25.76 -2.25
C CYS A 314 -1.11 -26.12 -0.76
N VAL A 315 -0.70 -25.17 0.07
CA VAL A 315 -0.81 -25.23 1.52
C VAL A 315 -1.66 -24.06 2.01
N SER A 316 -2.71 -24.36 2.77
CA SER A 316 -3.53 -23.39 3.48
C SER A 316 -3.20 -23.39 4.97
N CYS A 317 -3.10 -22.20 5.54
CA CYS A 317 -3.02 -21.96 6.98
C CYS A 317 -4.33 -21.32 7.47
N PHE A 318 -4.66 -21.50 8.75
CA PHE A 318 -5.77 -20.79 9.42
C PHE A 318 -7.12 -20.83 8.66
N GLY A 319 -7.44 -21.98 8.05
CA GLY A 319 -8.72 -22.16 7.34
C GLY A 319 -8.82 -21.37 6.02
N GLU A 320 -7.75 -21.38 5.22
CA GLU A 320 -7.65 -20.74 3.89
C GLU A 320 -7.47 -19.22 3.90
N SER A 321 -7.28 -18.58 5.06
CA SER A 321 -6.95 -17.15 5.12
C SER A 321 -5.56 -16.84 4.56
N SER A 322 -4.63 -17.79 4.62
CA SER A 322 -3.29 -17.64 4.06
C SER A 322 -2.90 -18.86 3.25
N ILE A 323 -2.44 -18.62 2.02
CA ILE A 323 -2.13 -19.66 1.04
C ILE A 323 -0.66 -19.57 0.63
N PHE A 324 0.00 -20.71 0.60
CA PHE A 324 1.39 -20.89 0.14
C PHE A 324 1.43 -21.93 -0.97
N CYS A 325 2.31 -21.70 -1.95
CA CYS A 325 2.54 -22.63 -3.05
C CYS A 325 3.96 -23.19 -3.02
N ILE A 326 4.07 -24.52 -3.00
CA ILE A 326 5.32 -25.22 -3.25
C ILE A 326 5.44 -25.44 -4.75
N CYS A 327 6.39 -24.75 -5.36
CA CYS A 327 6.55 -24.79 -6.80
C CYS A 327 7.38 -26.00 -7.25
N PRO A 328 6.96 -26.69 -8.33
CA PRO A 328 7.78 -27.70 -8.98
C PRO A 328 9.07 -27.08 -9.51
N GLN A 329 10.08 -27.91 -9.80
CA GLN A 329 11.34 -27.44 -10.37
C GLN A 329 11.10 -26.65 -11.67
N GLY A 330 11.73 -25.48 -11.77
CA GLY A 330 11.57 -24.56 -12.91
C GLY A 330 10.37 -23.63 -12.81
N TYR A 331 9.66 -23.61 -11.68
CA TYR A 331 8.62 -22.63 -11.41
C TYR A 331 8.92 -21.89 -10.11
N SER A 332 8.51 -20.63 -10.05
CA SER A 332 8.68 -19.76 -8.91
C SER A 332 7.54 -18.74 -8.85
N GLY A 333 7.59 -17.87 -7.86
CA GLY A 333 6.54 -16.89 -7.61
C GLY A 333 5.45 -17.41 -6.66
N PRO A 334 4.58 -16.50 -6.20
CA PRO A 334 3.58 -16.75 -5.18
C PRO A 334 2.57 -17.84 -5.53
N ARG A 335 2.30 -18.05 -6.83
CA ARG A 335 1.39 -19.08 -7.34
C ARG A 335 2.07 -19.99 -8.36
N CYS A 336 3.39 -20.06 -8.38
CA CYS A 336 4.15 -20.83 -9.37
C CYS A 336 3.89 -20.39 -10.82
N GLU A 337 3.56 -19.12 -11.02
CA GLU A 337 3.29 -18.51 -12.31
C GLU A 337 4.56 -18.08 -13.06
N ILE A 338 5.66 -17.87 -12.33
CA ILE A 338 6.94 -17.47 -12.91
C ILE A 338 7.65 -18.73 -13.38
N VAL A 339 7.77 -18.88 -14.70
CA VAL A 339 8.49 -20.00 -15.32
C VAL A 339 9.96 -19.65 -15.45
N ASP A 340 10.83 -20.43 -14.82
CA ASP A 340 12.25 -20.42 -15.10
C ASP A 340 12.51 -21.24 -16.37
N LEU A 341 12.69 -20.52 -17.48
CA LEU A 341 12.98 -21.11 -18.78
C LEU A 341 14.32 -21.87 -18.81
N CYS A 342 15.18 -21.69 -17.81
CA CYS A 342 16.45 -22.40 -17.68
C CYS A 342 16.32 -23.77 -16.97
N LEU A 343 15.12 -24.20 -16.59
CA LEU A 343 14.92 -25.47 -15.88
C LEU A 343 13.82 -26.34 -16.52
N PRO A 344 14.13 -27.60 -16.91
CA PRO A 344 15.48 -28.20 -16.98
C PRO A 344 16.36 -27.50 -18.03
N SER A 345 17.69 -27.48 -17.82
CA SER A 345 18.62 -26.70 -18.65
C SER A 345 18.36 -26.91 -20.15
N PRO A 346 17.91 -25.89 -20.89
CA PRO A 346 17.73 -25.95 -22.33
C PRO A 346 19.08 -25.83 -23.06
N CYS A 347 20.12 -25.39 -22.35
CA CYS A 347 21.45 -25.21 -22.91
C CYS A 347 22.17 -26.56 -23.01
N PRO A 348 22.81 -26.87 -24.15
CA PRO A 348 23.57 -28.10 -24.31
C PRO A 348 24.81 -28.11 -23.41
N PHE A 349 25.19 -29.30 -22.92
CA PHE A 349 26.32 -29.50 -22.02
C PHE A 349 26.16 -28.72 -20.69
N ASP A 350 27.27 -28.40 -19.99
CA ASP A 350 27.29 -27.59 -18.75
C ASP A 350 27.35 -26.08 -19.03
N TRP A 351 26.62 -25.61 -20.04
CA TRP A 351 26.63 -24.18 -20.41
C TRP A 351 25.79 -23.35 -19.45
N THR A 352 26.21 -22.11 -19.24
CA THR A 352 25.52 -21.20 -18.32
C THR A 352 24.26 -20.66 -18.99
N CYS A 353 23.10 -21.03 -18.44
CA CYS A 353 21.81 -20.48 -18.86
C CYS A 353 21.52 -19.17 -18.10
N SER A 354 21.07 -18.15 -18.82
CA SER A 354 20.59 -16.89 -18.24
C SER A 354 19.38 -16.39 -19.01
N ILE A 355 18.46 -15.71 -18.33
CA ILE A 355 17.27 -15.14 -18.97
C ILE A 355 17.64 -13.73 -19.46
N GLN A 356 17.40 -13.44 -20.74
CA GLN A 356 17.60 -12.12 -21.36
C GLN A 356 16.29 -11.60 -21.96
N ALA A 357 16.21 -10.30 -22.29
CA ALA A 357 15.00 -9.67 -22.81
C ALA A 357 14.50 -10.39 -24.08
N GLY A 358 13.44 -11.20 -23.92
CA GLY A 358 12.84 -11.97 -25.00
C GLY A 358 13.04 -13.50 -24.92
N GLY A 359 13.88 -14.02 -24.00
CA GLY A 359 13.99 -15.46 -23.78
C GLY A 359 15.28 -15.91 -23.07
N ILE A 360 15.98 -16.88 -23.64
CA ILE A 360 17.05 -17.65 -22.98
C ILE A 360 18.40 -17.37 -23.65
N HIS A 361 19.46 -17.15 -22.87
CA HIS A 361 20.83 -17.01 -23.35
C HIS A 361 21.71 -18.13 -22.79
N CYS A 362 22.29 -18.91 -23.68
CA CYS A 362 23.19 -20.01 -23.36
C CYS A 362 24.63 -19.60 -23.63
N ALA A 363 25.39 -19.33 -22.57
CA ALA A 363 26.78 -18.90 -22.65
C ALA A 363 27.76 -20.05 -22.43
N VAL A 364 28.86 -20.04 -23.20
CA VAL A 364 29.96 -20.98 -23.02
C VAL A 364 30.71 -20.65 -21.71
N PRO A 365 31.03 -21.64 -20.86
CA PRO A 365 31.77 -21.41 -19.63
C PRO A 365 33.14 -20.73 -19.86
N ALA A 366 33.49 -19.79 -18.99
CA ALA A 366 34.73 -19.03 -19.09
C ALA A 366 35.96 -19.97 -19.07
N GLY A 367 36.84 -19.81 -20.07
CA GLY A 367 38.04 -20.65 -20.24
C GLY A 367 37.87 -21.83 -21.21
N VAL A 368 36.66 -22.09 -21.67
CA VAL A 368 36.38 -23.07 -22.73
C VAL A 368 36.21 -22.30 -24.05
N LYS A 369 37.04 -22.59 -25.06
CA LYS A 369 36.80 -22.11 -26.43
C LYS A 369 35.97 -23.15 -27.17
N ALA A 370 34.75 -22.79 -27.57
CA ALA A 370 33.98 -23.60 -28.49
C ALA A 370 34.79 -23.82 -29.79
N THR A 371 35.14 -25.07 -30.08
CA THR A 371 35.91 -25.45 -31.28
C THR A 371 35.05 -25.59 -32.54
N ARG A 372 33.71 -25.49 -32.40
CA ARG A 372 32.72 -25.45 -33.49
C ARG A 372 31.93 -24.13 -33.45
N SER A 373 31.49 -23.66 -34.61
CA SER A 373 30.38 -22.73 -34.79
C SER A 373 29.13 -23.50 -35.26
N GLY A 374 27.93 -22.94 -35.13
CA GLY A 374 26.68 -23.60 -35.53
C GLY A 374 25.95 -24.32 -34.39
N PHE A 375 25.85 -23.71 -33.21
CA PHE A 375 25.08 -24.25 -32.06
C PHE A 375 23.58 -23.92 -32.14
N CYS A 376 23.25 -22.94 -32.97
CA CYS A 376 21.92 -22.41 -33.12
C CYS A 376 21.15 -23.14 -34.23
N THR A 377 20.21 -24.02 -33.85
CA THR A 377 19.34 -24.78 -34.76
C THR A 377 17.88 -24.54 -34.41
N ALA A 378 16.94 -24.83 -35.33
CA ALA A 378 15.50 -24.72 -35.07
C ALA A 378 15.03 -25.60 -33.88
N THR A 379 15.79 -26.64 -33.54
CA THR A 379 15.55 -27.51 -32.39
C THR A 379 16.17 -26.98 -31.08
N SER A 380 17.09 -26.01 -31.14
CA SER A 380 17.83 -25.51 -29.97
C SER A 380 17.00 -24.60 -29.07
N CYS A 381 15.94 -23.97 -29.57
CA CYS A 381 15.13 -22.99 -28.82
C CYS A 381 13.69 -23.45 -28.54
N GLY A 382 13.30 -24.67 -28.89
CA GLY A 382 11.92 -25.11 -28.79
C GLY A 382 10.97 -24.36 -29.75
N ALA A 383 9.70 -24.74 -29.76
CA ALA A 383 8.71 -24.17 -30.69
C ALA A 383 8.36 -22.71 -30.32
N GLY A 384 8.45 -21.79 -31.30
CA GLY A 384 8.03 -20.38 -31.14
C GLY A 384 9.12 -19.41 -30.68
N LEU A 385 10.38 -19.85 -30.60
CA LEU A 385 11.53 -19.00 -30.28
C LEU A 385 12.52 -18.99 -31.47
N PHE A 386 13.02 -17.80 -31.81
CA PHE A 386 14.06 -17.61 -32.81
C PHE A 386 15.44 -17.69 -32.15
N CYS A 387 16.32 -18.44 -32.79
CA CYS A 387 17.68 -18.60 -32.33
C CYS A 387 18.60 -17.57 -33.00
N ILE A 388 19.44 -16.89 -32.22
CA ILE A 388 20.47 -15.93 -32.64
C ILE A 388 21.83 -16.44 -32.18
N GLU A 389 22.79 -16.60 -33.08
CA GLU A 389 24.18 -16.92 -32.70
C GLU A 389 24.91 -15.69 -32.18
N ASP A 390 25.57 -15.85 -31.02
CA ASP A 390 26.47 -14.85 -30.42
C ASP A 390 27.95 -15.20 -30.68
N GLY A 391 28.22 -16.03 -31.70
CA GLY A 391 29.56 -16.50 -32.07
C GLY A 391 30.12 -17.55 -31.09
N PRO A 392 31.45 -17.58 -30.82
CA PRO A 392 32.05 -18.58 -29.93
C PRO A 392 31.68 -18.41 -28.45
N MET A 393 30.87 -17.41 -28.13
CA MET A 393 30.46 -17.04 -26.78
C MET A 393 29.13 -17.68 -26.38
N GLY A 394 28.31 -18.14 -27.33
CA GLY A 394 27.01 -18.74 -27.04
C GLY A 394 25.95 -18.51 -28.12
N TYR A 395 24.70 -18.69 -27.74
CA TYR A 395 23.53 -18.33 -28.55
C TYR A 395 22.36 -17.89 -27.66
N SER A 396 21.43 -17.13 -28.26
CA SER A 396 20.23 -16.61 -27.62
C SER A 396 18.97 -17.11 -28.30
N CYS A 397 17.95 -17.47 -27.53
CA CYS A 397 16.62 -17.85 -27.97
C CYS A 397 15.64 -16.73 -27.60
N ILE A 398 15.12 -16.00 -28.57
CA ILE A 398 14.20 -14.87 -28.33
C ILE A 398 12.84 -15.10 -28.98
N ARG A 399 11.76 -14.58 -28.38
CA ARG A 399 10.46 -14.46 -29.07
C ARG A 399 10.59 -13.42 -30.18
N GLY A 400 10.19 -13.81 -31.39
CA GLY A 400 10.10 -12.91 -32.54
C GLY A 400 8.78 -12.18 -32.63
#